data_AF-A0A8S2MZ37-F1
#
_entry.id   AF-A0A8S2MZ37-F1
#
_cell.length_a   1.000
_cell.length_b   1.000
_cell.length_c   1.000
_cell.angle_alpha   90.00
_cell.angle_beta   90.00
_cell.angle_gamma   90.00
#
_symmetry.space_group_name_H-M   'P 1'
#
loop_
_entity.id
_entity.type
_entity.pdbx_description
1 polymer ?
#
loop_
_entity_poly.entity_id
_entity_poly.type
_entity_poly.pdbx_seq_one_letter_code
_entity_poly.pdbx_strand_id
1 'polypeptide(L)'
;MHPFSAASDVGSDINIYPIRKSIMSVHLSSSKHASLFDAHGLKWKRQRSIINPTFSASKLKQMSPLINDRVDRMINMLSSYCESNQEFDIYVLYKRMTMDVVCRCIFGIDTDMQSNPENMYLKQAEKFFALNILKHPIYKLRLLIPEFNTLFAHLLVIYNHFRRILNKKLPFTIKMFEQMPLSWFLDNIHKIVEMRVEKGDQDVDLLQLMLDAATRHKVQ
;
A
#
# COMPACT_ATOMS: atom_id res chain seq x y z
N MET A 1 -41.35 5.66 -34.41
CA MET A 1 -40.62 6.39 -35.48
C MET A 1 -40.01 7.61 -34.81
N HIS A 2 -38.68 7.68 -34.79
CA HIS A 2 -37.84 8.83 -34.38
C HIS A 2 -37.78 9.22 -32.87
N PRO A 3 -36.65 9.81 -32.44
CA PRO A 3 -35.73 9.15 -31.50
C PRO A 3 -35.42 9.98 -30.25
N PHE A 4 -34.95 9.32 -29.18
CA PHE A 4 -34.42 10.02 -28.01
C PHE A 4 -32.93 10.35 -28.23
N SER A 5 -32.65 11.62 -28.45
CA SER A 5 -31.33 12.25 -28.51
C SER A 5 -31.14 13.17 -27.29
N ALA A 6 -29.86 13.47 -27.01
CA ALA A 6 -29.30 14.33 -25.96
C ALA A 6 -29.20 13.64 -24.58
N ALA A 7 -28.02 13.20 -24.12
CA ALA A 7 -26.80 13.98 -23.90
C ALA A 7 -27.08 15.26 -23.08
N SER A 8 -27.27 15.10 -21.76
CA SER A 8 -27.01 16.14 -20.76
C SER A 8 -27.25 15.60 -19.35
N ASP A 9 -26.29 14.87 -18.77
CA ASP A 9 -26.18 14.82 -17.30
C ASP A 9 -24.81 14.30 -16.83
N VAL A 10 -23.75 15.03 -17.17
CA VAL A 10 -22.37 14.74 -16.68
C VAL A 10 -22.04 15.60 -15.44
N GLY A 11 -23.01 16.32 -14.87
CA GLY A 11 -22.75 17.37 -13.87
C GLY A 11 -23.02 17.03 -12.40
N SER A 12 -23.79 15.99 -12.08
CA SER A 12 -24.45 15.87 -10.76
C SER A 12 -23.88 14.79 -9.82
N ASP A 13 -23.03 13.88 -10.29
CA ASP A 13 -22.57 12.71 -9.50
C ASP A 13 -21.20 12.87 -8.80
N ILE A 14 -20.71 14.10 -8.61
CA ILE A 14 -19.43 14.34 -7.93
C ILE A 14 -19.55 14.17 -6.39
N ASN A 15 -20.76 14.23 -5.84
CA ASN A 15 -21.01 14.16 -4.39
C ASN A 15 -21.26 12.76 -3.82
N ILE A 16 -21.21 11.68 -4.62
CA ILE A 16 -21.56 10.33 -4.15
C ILE A 16 -20.42 9.67 -3.35
N TYR A 17 -19.19 10.17 -3.43
CA TYR A 17 -18.06 9.57 -2.72
C TYR A 17 -17.78 10.33 -1.43
N PRO A 18 -18.10 9.76 -0.24
CA PRO A 18 -17.82 10.43 1.02
C PRO A 18 -16.32 10.72 1.12
N ILE A 19 -15.98 11.92 1.57
CA ILE A 19 -14.61 12.34 1.86
C ILE A 19 -14.06 11.41 2.93
N ARG A 20 -13.39 10.33 2.53
CA ARG A 20 -12.72 9.41 3.44
C ARG A 20 -11.50 10.14 4.01
N LYS A 21 -11.60 10.74 5.19
CA LYS A 21 -10.42 11.24 5.92
C LYS A 21 -9.52 10.03 6.22
N SER A 22 -8.42 9.88 5.47
CA SER A 22 -7.44 8.84 5.73
C SER A 22 -6.89 8.98 7.15
N ILE A 23 -7.05 7.93 7.95
CA ILE A 23 -6.48 7.85 9.30
C ILE A 23 -4.94 7.99 9.22
N MET A 24 -4.36 7.58 8.09
CA MET A 24 -2.94 7.67 7.75
C MET A 24 -2.61 8.88 6.85
N SER A 25 -3.42 9.95 6.84
CA SER A 25 -3.08 11.19 6.11
C SER A 25 -1.89 11.92 6.75
N VAL A 26 -0.72 11.29 6.77
CA VAL A 26 0.55 12.00 6.81
C VAL A 26 0.60 12.74 5.48
N HIS A 27 0.77 14.04 5.52
CA HIS A 27 0.77 14.91 4.34
C HIS A 27 2.01 14.62 3.47
N LEU A 28 2.03 13.46 2.79
CA LEU A 28 2.91 13.13 1.66
C LEU A 28 2.41 13.79 0.36
N SER A 29 1.44 14.70 0.44
CA SER A 29 0.76 15.30 -0.71
C SER A 29 1.61 16.32 -1.49
N SER A 30 2.91 16.43 -1.23
CA SER A 30 3.82 17.17 -2.13
C SER A 30 4.29 16.34 -3.33
N SER A 31 3.94 15.06 -3.40
CA SER A 31 4.35 14.18 -4.50
C SER A 31 3.21 13.96 -5.50
N LYS A 32 3.54 13.90 -6.80
CA LYS A 32 2.63 13.47 -7.88
C LYS A 32 1.98 12.09 -7.60
N HIS A 33 2.51 11.35 -6.62
CA HIS A 33 2.09 10.02 -6.21
C HIS A 33 1.35 10.09 -4.86
N ALA A 34 0.01 10.17 -4.90
CA ALA A 34 -0.82 10.00 -3.69
C ALA A 34 -1.27 8.54 -3.61
N SER A 35 -1.21 7.96 -2.40
CA SER A 35 -1.73 6.61 -2.15
C SER A 35 -3.25 6.55 -2.37
N LEU A 36 -3.80 5.36 -2.65
CA LEU A 36 -5.26 5.18 -2.71
C LEU A 36 -5.95 5.55 -1.39
N PHE A 37 -5.25 5.36 -0.26
CA PHE A 37 -5.76 5.68 1.06
C PHE A 37 -5.94 7.19 1.25
N ASP A 38 -5.07 8.01 0.68
CA ASP A 38 -5.05 9.48 0.83
C ASP A 38 -5.69 10.22 -0.35
N ALA A 39 -6.08 9.52 -1.41
CA ALA A 39 -6.73 10.13 -2.56
C ALA A 39 -8.20 10.47 -2.28
N HIS A 40 -8.69 11.55 -2.90
CA HIS A 40 -10.07 12.01 -2.81
C HIS A 40 -10.67 12.28 -4.20
N GLY A 41 -12.00 12.31 -4.27
CA GLY A 41 -12.77 12.68 -5.46
C GLY A 41 -12.39 11.85 -6.71
N LEU A 42 -12.21 12.53 -7.85
CA LEU A 42 -11.89 11.90 -9.12
C LEU A 42 -10.57 11.11 -9.09
N LYS A 43 -9.57 11.54 -8.30
CA LYS A 43 -8.28 10.84 -8.18
C LYS A 43 -8.47 9.47 -7.52
N TRP A 44 -9.25 9.42 -6.45
CA TRP A 44 -9.61 8.17 -5.79
C TRP A 44 -10.44 7.27 -6.72
N LYS A 45 -11.42 7.84 -7.43
CA LYS A 45 -12.27 7.09 -8.37
C LYS A 45 -11.42 6.41 -9.45
N ARG A 46 -10.46 7.16 -10.03
CA ARG A 46 -9.51 6.65 -11.03
C ARG A 46 -8.58 5.58 -10.48
N GLN A 47 -7.99 5.78 -9.30
CA GLN A 47 -7.11 4.76 -8.71
C GLN A 47 -7.88 3.49 -8.37
N ARG A 48 -9.09 3.63 -7.83
CA ARG A 48 -9.95 2.50 -7.47
C ARG A 48 -10.47 1.75 -8.71
N SER A 49 -10.76 2.44 -9.82
CA SER A 49 -11.17 1.78 -11.07
C SER A 49 -10.06 0.90 -11.65
N ILE A 50 -8.79 1.27 -11.46
CA ILE A 50 -7.64 0.48 -11.89
C ILE A 50 -7.42 -0.73 -10.98
N ILE A 51 -7.58 -0.58 -9.66
CA ILE A 51 -7.27 -1.63 -8.68
C ILE A 51 -8.41 -2.65 -8.53
N ASN A 52 -9.67 -2.22 -8.57
CA ASN A 52 -10.83 -3.09 -8.33
C ASN A 52 -10.90 -4.35 -9.22
N PRO A 53 -10.64 -4.29 -10.54
CA PRO A 53 -10.72 -5.46 -11.42
C PRO A 53 -9.79 -6.61 -10.97
N THR A 54 -8.67 -6.26 -10.35
CA THR A 54 -7.67 -7.21 -9.85
C THR A 54 -8.18 -8.04 -8.67
N PHE A 55 -9.14 -7.51 -7.90
CA PHE A 55 -9.75 -8.20 -6.75
C PHE A 55 -11.07 -8.92 -7.11
N SER A 56 -11.34 -9.16 -8.40
CA SER A 56 -12.46 -10.00 -8.81
C SER A 56 -12.25 -11.46 -8.38
N ALA A 57 -13.35 -12.18 -8.12
CA ALA A 57 -13.29 -13.58 -7.70
C ALA A 57 -12.49 -14.46 -8.67
N SER A 58 -12.59 -14.23 -9.98
CA SER A 58 -11.81 -14.95 -10.98
C SER A 58 -10.30 -14.70 -10.84
N LYS A 59 -9.88 -13.47 -10.53
CA LYS A 59 -8.46 -13.14 -10.37
C LYS A 59 -7.91 -13.61 -9.03
N LEU A 60 -8.68 -13.52 -7.96
CA LEU A 60 -8.31 -14.11 -6.67
C LEU A 60 -8.16 -15.64 -6.78
N LYS A 61 -9.04 -16.31 -7.52
CA LYS A 61 -8.91 -17.75 -7.79
C LYS A 61 -7.61 -18.09 -8.53
N GLN A 62 -7.18 -17.24 -9.47
CA GLN A 62 -5.90 -17.41 -10.18
C GLN A 62 -4.69 -17.22 -9.25
N MET A 63 -4.78 -16.37 -8.22
CA MET A 63 -3.71 -16.19 -7.22
C MET A 63 -3.72 -17.26 -6.13
N SER A 64 -4.82 -18.01 -5.95
CA SER A 64 -4.94 -19.03 -4.89
C SER A 64 -3.78 -20.03 -4.82
N PRO A 65 -3.20 -20.53 -5.93
CA PRO A 65 -2.03 -21.41 -5.87
C PRO A 65 -0.81 -20.74 -5.23
N LEU A 66 -0.60 -19.45 -5.47
CA LEU A 66 0.49 -18.68 -4.87
C LEU A 66 0.31 -18.57 -3.35
N ILE A 67 -0.93 -18.44 -2.88
CA ILE A 67 -1.25 -18.38 -1.46
C ILE A 67 -1.04 -19.75 -0.82
N ASN A 68 -1.57 -20.81 -1.43
CA ASN A 68 -1.50 -22.18 -0.90
C ASN A 68 -0.06 -22.64 -0.71
N ASP A 69 0.81 -22.40 -1.69
CA ASP A 69 2.24 -22.74 -1.59
C ASP A 69 2.91 -22.12 -0.35
N ARG A 70 2.54 -20.89 0.01
CA ARG A 70 3.06 -20.23 1.23
C ARG A 70 2.47 -20.80 2.51
N VAL A 71 1.20 -21.17 2.48
CA VAL A 71 0.52 -21.82 3.61
C VAL A 71 1.12 -23.20 3.85
N ASP A 72 1.39 -23.96 2.79
CA ASP A 72 2.00 -25.30 2.86
C ASP A 72 3.40 -25.23 3.49
N ARG A 73 4.20 -24.19 3.17
CA ARG A 73 5.49 -23.94 3.86
C ARG A 73 5.30 -23.72 5.37
N MET A 74 4.30 -22.94 5.77
CA MET A 74 4.01 -22.71 7.18
C MET A 74 3.57 -24.01 7.88
N ILE A 75 2.74 -24.81 7.22
CA ILE A 75 2.29 -26.12 7.73
C ILE A 75 3.49 -27.05 7.93
N ASN A 76 4.42 -27.10 6.99
CA ASN A 76 5.64 -27.91 7.12
C ASN A 76 6.51 -27.48 8.31
N MET A 77 6.61 -26.17 8.59
CA MET A 77 7.28 -25.69 9.79
C MET A 77 6.52 -26.07 11.07
N LEU A 78 5.18 -26.00 11.06
CA LEU A 78 4.38 -26.43 12.20
C LEU A 78 4.56 -27.93 12.49
N SER A 79 4.66 -28.77 11.45
CA SER A 79 4.94 -30.20 11.60
C SER A 79 6.26 -30.45 12.34
N SER A 80 7.32 -29.70 12.05
CA SER A 80 8.61 -29.87 12.76
C SER A 80 8.55 -29.40 14.22
N TYR A 81 7.75 -28.38 14.54
CA TYR A 81 7.46 -28.01 15.94
C TYR A 81 6.66 -29.09 16.68
N CYS A 82 5.69 -29.72 16.01
CA CYS A 82 4.94 -30.84 16.58
C CYS A 82 5.83 -32.05 16.86
N GLU A 83 6.73 -32.41 15.93
CA GLU A 83 7.67 -33.53 16.10
C GLU A 83 8.69 -33.28 17.22
N SER A 84 9.19 -32.05 17.33
CA SER A 84 10.16 -31.67 18.36
C SER A 84 9.53 -31.37 19.73
N ASN A 85 8.20 -31.27 19.80
CA ASN A 85 7.42 -30.88 20.98
C ASN A 85 7.92 -29.56 21.60
N GLN A 86 8.40 -28.64 20.76
CA GLN A 86 8.90 -27.33 21.18
C GLN A 86 7.78 -26.29 21.19
N GLU A 87 7.82 -25.41 22.19
CA GLU A 87 6.97 -24.23 22.21
C GLU A 87 7.40 -23.23 21.13
N PHE A 88 6.43 -22.56 20.51
CA PHE A 88 6.67 -21.55 19.49
C PHE A 88 5.63 -20.44 19.56
N ASP A 89 6.00 -19.25 19.06
CA ASP A 89 5.08 -18.13 18.93
C ASP A 89 4.36 -18.17 17.58
N ILE A 90 3.08 -18.53 17.62
CA ILE A 90 2.21 -18.59 16.44
C ILE A 90 2.08 -17.22 15.75
N TYR A 91 2.16 -16.11 16.50
CA TYR A 91 2.06 -14.77 15.94
C TYR A 91 3.25 -14.47 15.02
N VAL A 92 4.45 -14.92 15.38
CA VAL A 92 5.65 -14.75 14.55
C VAL A 92 5.51 -15.53 13.24
N LEU A 93 5.01 -16.76 13.29
CA LEU A 93 4.78 -17.58 12.09
C LEU A 93 3.74 -16.96 11.16
N TYR A 94 2.58 -16.57 11.69
CA TYR A 94 1.53 -15.91 10.89
C TYR A 94 2.02 -14.60 10.28
N LYS A 95 2.77 -13.80 11.04
CA LYS A 95 3.34 -12.54 10.54
C LYS A 95 4.26 -12.78 9.34
N ARG A 96 5.16 -13.77 9.43
CA ARG A 96 6.08 -14.12 8.33
C ARG A 96 5.33 -14.68 7.13
N MET A 97 4.39 -15.60 7.35
CA MET A 97 3.57 -16.18 6.29
C MET A 97 2.74 -15.11 5.57
N THR A 98 2.10 -14.21 6.31
CA THR A 98 1.29 -13.12 5.74
C THR A 98 2.15 -12.21 4.87
N MET A 99 3.34 -11.83 5.34
CA MET A 99 4.26 -11.01 4.55
C MET A 99 4.75 -11.72 3.28
N ASP A 100 5.04 -13.01 3.37
CA ASP A 100 5.48 -13.81 2.23
C ASP A 100 4.36 -13.97 1.18
N VAL A 101 3.11 -14.20 1.62
CA VAL A 101 1.92 -14.22 0.75
C VAL A 101 1.73 -12.87 0.06
N VAL A 102 1.82 -11.76 0.79
CA VAL A 102 1.67 -10.41 0.23
C VAL A 102 2.76 -10.14 -0.80
N CYS A 103 4.03 -10.45 -0.51
CA CYS A 103 5.12 -10.23 -1.45
C CYS A 103 5.00 -11.09 -2.71
N ARG A 104 4.61 -12.36 -2.57
CA ARG A 104 4.38 -13.24 -3.73
C ARG A 104 3.17 -12.80 -4.54
N CYS A 105 2.05 -12.46 -3.91
CA CYS A 105 0.83 -12.08 -4.64
C CYS A 105 0.94 -10.68 -5.28
N ILE A 106 1.64 -9.74 -4.65
CA ILE A 106 1.75 -8.37 -5.17
C ILE A 106 2.89 -8.25 -6.18
N PHE A 107 4.08 -8.74 -5.82
CA PHE A 107 5.31 -8.50 -6.57
C PHE A 107 5.79 -9.73 -7.32
N GLY A 108 5.13 -10.88 -7.17
CA GLY A 108 5.56 -12.15 -7.75
C GLY A 108 6.96 -12.58 -7.30
N ILE A 109 7.45 -12.14 -6.14
CA ILE A 109 8.79 -12.49 -5.67
C ILE A 109 8.67 -13.61 -4.63
N ASP A 110 9.51 -14.64 -4.77
CA ASP A 110 9.75 -15.60 -3.70
C ASP A 110 10.83 -15.05 -2.78
N THR A 111 10.42 -14.62 -1.59
CA THR A 111 11.30 -13.99 -0.60
C THR A 111 11.76 -14.94 0.51
N ASP A 112 11.18 -16.15 0.57
CA ASP A 112 11.41 -17.14 1.62
C ASP A 112 11.44 -16.54 3.05
N MET A 113 10.52 -15.61 3.36
CA MET A 113 10.54 -14.88 4.64
C MET A 113 10.20 -15.77 5.85
N GLN A 114 9.56 -16.91 5.60
CA GLN A 114 9.18 -17.85 6.65
C GLN A 114 10.43 -18.51 7.25
N SER A 115 11.36 -18.93 6.39
CA SER A 115 12.58 -19.64 6.76
C SER A 115 13.72 -18.69 7.13
N ASN A 116 13.68 -17.45 6.62
CA ASN A 116 14.71 -16.44 6.86
C ASN A 116 14.19 -15.25 7.69
N PRO A 117 14.37 -15.28 9.04
CA PRO A 117 14.02 -14.15 9.92
C PRO A 117 14.74 -12.85 9.57
N GLU A 118 15.91 -12.94 8.94
CA GLU A 118 16.76 -11.80 8.62
C GLU A 118 16.39 -11.15 7.27
N ASN A 119 15.30 -11.58 6.65
CA ASN A 119 14.84 -11.06 5.38
C ASN A 119 14.62 -9.53 5.44
N MET A 120 15.20 -8.83 4.46
CA MET A 120 15.17 -7.37 4.38
C MET A 120 13.75 -6.80 4.24
N TYR A 121 12.88 -7.45 3.47
CA TYR A 121 11.48 -7.03 3.30
C TYR A 121 10.70 -7.18 4.60
N LEU A 122 10.92 -8.28 5.32
CA LEU A 122 10.32 -8.50 6.64
C LEU A 122 10.76 -7.40 7.63
N LYS A 123 12.06 -7.13 7.74
CA LYS A 123 12.59 -6.09 8.63
C LYS A 123 12.08 -4.70 8.32
N GLN A 124 11.99 -4.34 7.04
CA GLN A 124 11.49 -3.03 6.64
C GLN A 124 9.98 -2.91 6.89
N ALA A 125 9.21 -3.97 6.65
CA ALA A 125 7.79 -3.99 6.99
C ALA A 125 7.57 -3.87 8.49
N GLU A 126 8.33 -4.58 9.31
CA GLU A 126 8.27 -4.48 10.77
C GLU A 126 8.59 -3.08 11.25
N LYS A 127 9.66 -2.45 10.73
CA LYS A 127 9.96 -1.06 11.04
C LYS A 127 8.80 -0.14 10.65
N PHE A 128 8.20 -0.35 9.48
CA PHE A 128 7.06 0.44 9.02
C PHE A 128 5.86 0.33 9.96
N PHE A 129 5.45 -0.88 10.33
CA PHE A 129 4.32 -1.10 11.25
C PHE A 129 4.66 -0.68 12.69
N ALA A 130 5.93 -0.78 13.10
CA ALA A 130 6.42 -0.31 14.39
C ALA A 130 6.38 1.22 14.53
N LEU A 131 6.35 1.98 13.42
CA LEU A 131 6.22 3.45 13.46
C LEU A 131 4.94 3.93 14.16
N ASN A 132 4.00 3.04 14.52
CA ASN A 132 2.94 3.26 15.51
C ASN A 132 2.31 4.66 15.44
N ILE A 133 2.07 5.15 14.22
CA ILE A 133 1.54 6.48 13.95
C ILE A 133 0.21 6.68 14.71
N LEU A 134 -0.54 5.59 14.88
CA LEU A 134 -1.79 5.52 15.65
C LEU A 134 -1.62 5.64 17.18
N LYS A 135 -0.45 5.31 17.73
CA LYS A 135 -0.18 5.44 19.17
C LYS A 135 0.26 6.85 19.56
N HIS A 136 0.77 7.65 18.61
CA HIS A 136 1.17 9.02 18.91
C HIS A 136 -0.04 9.83 19.40
N PRO A 137 0.06 10.51 20.56
CA PRO A 137 -1.09 11.20 21.18
C PRO A 137 -1.68 12.27 20.26
N ILE A 138 -0.87 12.86 19.39
CA ILE A 138 -1.29 13.85 18.38
C ILE A 138 -2.32 13.25 17.40
N TYR A 139 -2.14 12.00 16.96
CA TYR A 139 -3.07 11.36 16.04
C TYR A 139 -4.35 10.88 16.74
N LYS A 140 -4.28 10.47 18.01
CA LYS A 140 -5.47 10.16 18.82
C LYS A 140 -6.31 11.40 19.09
N LEU A 141 -5.67 12.52 19.43
CA LEU A 141 -6.34 13.81 19.64
C LEU A 141 -7.04 14.29 18.36
N ARG A 142 -6.40 14.10 17.20
CA ARG A 142 -6.96 14.37 15.87
C ARG A 142 -8.21 13.53 15.55
N LEU A 143 -8.26 12.29 16.03
CA LEU A 143 -9.40 11.39 15.83
C LEU A 143 -10.56 11.71 16.76
N LEU A 144 -10.28 12.10 18.01
CA LEU A 144 -11.31 12.37 19.02
C LEU A 144 -12.02 13.71 18.83
N ILE A 145 -11.35 14.72 18.27
CA ILE A 145 -11.95 16.06 18.10
C ILE A 145 -11.77 16.54 16.65
N PRO A 146 -12.74 16.24 15.76
CA PRO A 146 -12.61 16.52 14.34
C PRO A 146 -12.63 18.00 13.98
N GLU A 147 -13.10 18.90 14.85
CA GLU A 147 -13.18 20.35 14.65
C GLU A 147 -11.79 21.02 14.71
N PHE A 148 -10.86 20.48 15.51
CA PHE A 148 -9.47 20.97 15.55
C PHE A 148 -8.67 20.64 14.30
N ASN A 149 -9.18 19.80 13.39
CA ASN A 149 -8.49 19.47 12.14
C ASN A 149 -8.13 20.72 11.34
N THR A 150 -8.99 21.75 11.33
CA THR A 150 -8.73 23.00 10.62
C THR A 150 -7.59 23.79 11.27
N LEU A 151 -7.55 23.85 12.60
CA LEU A 151 -6.44 24.49 13.34
C LEU A 151 -5.13 23.71 13.16
N PHE A 152 -5.17 22.37 13.24
CA PHE A 152 -4.02 21.52 12.96
C PHE A 152 -3.54 21.67 11.52
N ALA A 153 -4.43 21.83 10.54
CA ALA A 153 -4.04 22.08 9.16
C ALA A 153 -3.27 23.41 9.03
N HIS A 154 -3.75 24.49 9.65
CA HIS A 154 -3.04 25.77 9.66
C HIS A 154 -1.70 25.68 10.40
N LEU A 155 -1.66 25.05 11.58
CA LEU A 155 -0.41 24.81 12.33
C LEU A 155 0.57 23.94 11.53
N LEU A 156 0.08 22.96 10.76
CA LEU A 156 0.91 22.14 9.88
C LEU A 156 1.41 22.93 8.68
N VAL A 157 0.62 23.84 8.10
CA VAL A 157 1.09 24.74 7.03
C VAL A 157 2.19 25.66 7.57
N ILE A 158 2.03 26.21 8.77
CA ILE A 158 3.04 27.04 9.45
C ILE A 158 4.28 26.19 9.77
N TYR A 159 4.10 24.99 10.33
CA TYR A 159 5.18 24.04 10.59
C TYR A 159 5.90 23.64 9.30
N ASN A 160 5.18 23.40 8.21
CA ASN A 160 5.74 23.06 6.90
C ASN A 160 6.49 24.24 6.28
N HIS A 161 5.99 25.47 6.46
CA HIS A 161 6.67 26.68 6.04
C HIS A 161 7.96 26.89 6.83
N PHE A 162 7.90 26.75 8.16
CA PHE A 162 9.05 26.80 9.04
C PHE A 162 10.04 25.68 8.73
N ARG A 163 9.56 24.45 8.47
CA ARG A 163 10.36 23.30 8.01
C ARG A 163 11.04 23.59 6.68
N ARG A 164 10.40 24.24 5.71
CA ARG A 164 11.05 24.63 4.45
C ARG A 164 12.21 25.60 4.68
N ILE A 165 12.07 26.52 5.64
CA ILE A 165 13.14 27.44 6.04
C ILE A 165 14.24 26.69 6.80
N LEU A 166 13.87 25.81 7.72
CA LEU A 166 14.80 25.01 8.52
C LEU A 166 15.60 24.03 7.65
N ASN A 167 14.96 23.41 6.66
CA ASN A 167 15.59 22.49 5.70
C ASN A 167 16.64 23.17 4.82
N LYS A 168 16.53 24.48 4.57
CA LYS A 168 17.59 25.25 3.90
C LYS A 168 18.85 25.39 4.75
N LYS A 169 18.71 25.35 6.09
CA LYS A 169 19.83 25.51 7.04
C LYS A 169 20.34 24.18 7.63
N LEU A 170 19.49 23.15 7.74
CA LEU A 170 19.81 21.85 8.33
C LEU A 170 19.27 20.73 7.40
N PRO A 171 20.11 20.08 6.58
CA PRO A 171 19.69 19.02 5.65
C PRO A 171 19.25 17.70 6.34
N PHE A 172 19.36 17.64 7.66
CA PHE A 172 19.10 16.46 8.50
C PHE A 172 17.69 15.87 8.35
N THR A 173 16.68 16.71 8.12
CA THR A 173 15.26 16.31 8.05
C THR A 173 14.85 15.64 6.74
N ILE A 174 15.57 15.88 5.64
CA ILE A 174 15.36 15.17 4.36
C ILE A 174 15.97 13.77 4.46
N LYS A 175 17.17 13.68 5.05
CA LYS A 175 17.86 12.40 5.33
C LYS A 175 17.02 11.49 6.24
N MET A 176 16.30 12.07 7.20
CA MET A 176 15.35 11.34 8.05
C MET A 176 14.18 10.71 7.26
N PHE A 177 13.71 11.37 6.19
CA PHE A 177 12.64 10.86 5.35
C PHE A 177 13.15 9.80 4.36
N GLU A 178 14.37 9.96 3.85
CA GLU A 178 15.10 8.93 3.09
C GLU A 178 15.33 7.66 3.90
N GLN A 179 15.50 7.77 5.22
CA GLN A 179 15.67 6.64 6.12
C GLN A 179 14.35 5.96 6.53
N MET A 180 13.19 6.43 6.05
CA MET A 180 11.92 5.78 6.37
C MET A 180 11.83 4.42 5.66
N PRO A 181 11.28 3.37 6.30
CA PRO A 181 11.16 2.05 5.69
C PRO A 181 10.39 2.05 4.36
N LEU A 182 9.45 3.00 4.16
CA LEU A 182 8.69 3.14 2.92
C LEU A 182 9.52 3.59 1.71
N SER A 183 10.56 4.42 1.88
CA SER A 183 11.40 4.84 0.75
C SER A 183 12.11 3.63 0.15
N TRP A 184 12.66 2.78 1.02
CA TRP A 184 13.26 1.51 0.64
C TRP A 184 12.27 0.62 -0.12
N PHE A 185 11.01 0.51 0.33
CA PHE A 185 10.01 -0.27 -0.40
C PHE A 185 9.75 0.33 -1.80
N LEU A 186 9.56 1.65 -1.91
CA LEU A 186 9.30 2.31 -3.19
C LEU A 186 10.44 2.10 -4.17
N ASP A 187 11.69 2.22 -3.73
CA ASP A 187 12.88 2.02 -4.57
C ASP A 187 12.97 0.58 -5.08
N ASN A 188 12.63 -0.42 -4.24
CA ASN A 188 12.60 -1.81 -4.68
C ASN A 188 11.43 -2.09 -5.64
N ILE A 189 10.25 -1.51 -5.40
CA ILE A 189 9.10 -1.65 -6.31
C ILE A 189 9.44 -1.09 -7.69
N HIS A 190 10.08 0.07 -7.77
CA HIS A 190 10.50 0.64 -9.06
C HIS A 190 11.41 -0.30 -9.85
N LYS A 191 12.42 -0.88 -9.19
CA LYS A 191 13.30 -1.89 -9.81
C LYS A 191 12.54 -3.14 -10.27
N ILE A 192 11.60 -3.63 -9.46
CA ILE A 192 10.78 -4.81 -9.79
C ILE A 192 9.91 -4.54 -11.02
N VAL A 193 9.32 -3.34 -11.11
CA VAL A 193 8.53 -2.91 -12.27
C VAL A 193 9.42 -2.81 -13.52
N GLU A 194 10.59 -2.17 -13.43
CA GLU A 194 11.52 -2.01 -14.55
C GLU A 194 11.99 -3.37 -15.10
N MET A 195 12.46 -4.27 -14.21
CA MET A 195 12.87 -5.62 -14.61
C MET A 195 11.76 -6.41 -15.30
N ARG A 196 10.49 -6.16 -14.94
CA ARG A 196 9.34 -6.84 -15.52
C ARG A 196 8.92 -6.27 -16.87
N VAL A 197 8.99 -4.96 -17.02
CA VAL A 197 8.78 -4.31 -18.32
C VAL A 197 9.81 -4.80 -19.35
N GLU A 198 11.04 -5.08 -18.91
CA GLU A 198 12.12 -5.60 -19.77
C GLU A 198 12.01 -7.11 -20.09
N LYS A 199 11.67 -7.95 -19.10
CA LYS A 199 11.66 -9.42 -19.27
C LYS A 199 10.43 -9.99 -19.97
N GLY A 200 9.32 -9.25 -20.01
CA GLY A 200 8.06 -9.78 -20.54
C GLY A 200 7.36 -10.76 -19.59
N ASP A 201 6.05 -10.85 -19.77
CA ASP A 201 5.05 -11.41 -18.83
C ASP A 201 5.23 -12.92 -18.53
N GLN A 202 5.20 -13.31 -17.25
CA GLN A 202 5.27 -14.74 -16.86
C GLN A 202 4.41 -15.15 -15.65
N ASP A 203 4.10 -14.27 -14.69
CA ASP A 203 3.43 -14.66 -13.43
C ASP A 203 2.07 -13.98 -13.24
N VAL A 204 1.06 -14.74 -12.79
CA VAL A 204 -0.29 -14.22 -12.50
C VAL A 204 -0.31 -13.56 -11.10
N ASP A 205 0.22 -12.34 -11.02
CA ASP A 205 0.27 -11.53 -9.79
C ASP A 205 -0.45 -10.18 -9.91
N LEU A 206 -0.64 -9.51 -8.76
CA LEU A 206 -1.38 -8.25 -8.66
C LEU A 206 -0.78 -7.17 -9.56
N LEU A 207 0.56 -7.08 -9.62
CA LEU A 207 1.24 -6.04 -10.37
C LEU A 207 0.96 -6.17 -11.86
N GLN A 208 1.05 -7.40 -12.39
CA GLN A 208 0.74 -7.65 -13.80
C GLN A 208 -0.73 -7.33 -14.11
N LEU A 209 -1.64 -7.77 -13.26
CA LEU A 209 -3.07 -7.49 -13.44
C LEU A 209 -3.41 -5.99 -13.37
N MET A 210 -2.69 -5.24 -12.55
CA MET A 210 -2.81 -3.78 -12.49
C MET A 210 -2.27 -3.12 -13.76
N LEU A 211 -1.17 -3.61 -14.33
CA LEU A 211 -0.64 -3.13 -15.62
C LEU A 211 -1.63 -3.38 -16.77
N ASP A 212 -2.24 -4.57 -16.81
CA ASP A 212 -3.28 -4.91 -17.78
C ASP A 212 -4.53 -4.04 -17.64
N ALA A 213 -4.95 -3.76 -16.41
CA ALA A 213 -6.08 -2.88 -16.13
C ALA A 213 -5.79 -1.43 -16.52
N ALA A 214 -4.57 -0.94 -16.26
CA ALA A 214 -4.15 0.41 -16.61
C ALA A 214 -4.05 0.60 -18.13
N THR A 215 -3.57 -0.40 -18.88
CA THR A 215 -3.45 -0.35 -20.34
C THR A 215 -4.82 -0.30 -21.01
N ARG A 216 -5.80 -1.07 -20.50
CA ARG A 216 -7.19 -1.05 -20.99
C ARG A 216 -7.87 0.32 -20.88
N HIS A 217 -7.54 1.08 -19.83
CA HIS A 217 -8.06 2.44 -19.64
C HIS A 217 -7.42 3.51 -20.55
N LYS A 218 -6.32 3.22 -21.27
CA LYS A 218 -5.72 4.17 -22.23
C LYS A 218 -6.27 4.02 -23.66
N VAL A 219 -6.94 2.90 -23.95
CA VAL A 219 -7.45 2.54 -25.29
C VAL A 219 -8.93 2.94 -25.46
N GLN A 220 -9.60 3.31 -24.37
CA GLN A 220 -10.96 3.88 -24.33
C GLN A 220 -10.89 5.38 -24.07
#